data_AF-A0A9D7F4N1-F1
#
_entry.id   AF-A0A9D7F4N1-F1
#
_cell.length_a   1.000
_cell.length_b   1.000
_cell.length_c   1.000
_cell.angle_alpha   90.00
_cell.angle_beta   90.00
_cell.angle_gamma   90.00
#
_symmetry.space_group_name_H-M   'P 1'
#
loop_
_entity.id
_entity.type
_entity.pdbx_description
1 polymer ?
#
loop_
_entity_poly.entity_id
_entity_poly.type
_entity_poly.pdbx_seq_one_letter_code
_entity_poly.pdbx_strand_id
1 'polypeptide(L)'
;MTPPKHSLIISALVLYAGILSAQGPDPVQTRLYENHRLFDRGNPVVFNPEWGPFFHGVASGDPLEDRVVIWTRVTPESSAGEPVEVSWKVATDPLLQEVVLSGEALADTSKDYTVKVDVAGLSAGTTYYYGFYALGKNSLTGKTKTTPGGNNPNHLKFGVVSCSNFQAGFFNAYGRLAERKDLDAVIHLGDYIYEYPNGVYGNPDLFEERPVEPETEILSLAEYRTRYSTYHLDTNLIRVHQQHPFIAVWDDHEAANNSYADGAQNHDTLTEGPWADRKAAAKKAYFEWMPIRDDAEEQVYRTIQY
;
A
#
# COMPACT_ATOMS: atom_id res chain seq x y z
N MET A 1 -46.91 -47.41 -52.99
CA MET A 1 -45.72 -48.12 -52.48
C MET A 1 -44.51 -47.37 -52.99
N THR A 2 -43.91 -46.58 -52.11
CA THR A 2 -42.76 -45.70 -52.35
C THR A 2 -41.82 -45.90 -51.16
N PRO A 3 -40.49 -46.01 -51.36
CA PRO A 3 -39.56 -46.46 -50.33
C PRO A 3 -39.30 -45.37 -49.28
N PRO A 4 -38.89 -45.74 -48.05
CA PRO A 4 -38.64 -44.79 -46.98
C PRO A 4 -37.29 -44.08 -47.19
N LYS A 5 -37.29 -42.75 -47.07
CA LYS A 5 -36.07 -41.96 -46.95
C LYS A 5 -35.62 -41.98 -45.50
N HIS A 6 -34.49 -42.65 -45.22
CA HIS A 6 -33.76 -42.50 -43.96
C HIS A 6 -33.16 -41.09 -43.91
N SER A 7 -33.53 -40.30 -42.91
CA SER A 7 -32.87 -39.04 -42.58
C SER A 7 -31.91 -39.29 -41.42
N LEU A 8 -30.61 -39.21 -41.69
CA LEU A 8 -29.56 -39.12 -40.68
C LEU A 8 -29.69 -37.75 -40.01
N ILE A 9 -30.00 -37.72 -38.71
CA ILE A 9 -29.82 -36.53 -37.88
C ILE A 9 -28.40 -36.59 -37.34
N ILE A 10 -27.49 -35.84 -37.96
CA ILE A 10 -26.15 -35.58 -37.42
C ILE A 10 -26.28 -34.44 -36.42
N SER A 11 -26.02 -34.75 -35.16
CA SER A 11 -25.95 -33.83 -34.03
C SER A 11 -24.82 -32.82 -34.24
N ALA A 12 -25.16 -31.56 -34.52
CA ALA A 12 -24.20 -30.46 -34.46
C ALA A 12 -24.16 -29.93 -33.02
N LEU A 13 -23.19 -30.41 -32.25
CA LEU A 13 -22.82 -29.83 -30.96
C LEU A 13 -22.15 -28.47 -31.26
N VAL A 14 -22.87 -27.37 -31.06
CA VAL A 14 -22.29 -26.02 -31.14
C VAL A 14 -21.51 -25.81 -29.84
N LEU A 15 -20.21 -26.09 -29.87
CA LEU A 15 -19.28 -25.64 -28.84
C LEU A 15 -19.17 -24.12 -28.95
N TYR A 16 -19.79 -23.41 -28.01
CA TYR A 16 -19.55 -21.99 -27.78
C TYR A 16 -18.17 -21.87 -27.13
N ALA A 17 -17.12 -21.82 -27.95
CA ALA A 17 -15.80 -21.38 -27.50
C ALA A 17 -15.90 -19.88 -27.23
N GLY A 18 -16.20 -19.52 -25.99
CA GLY A 18 -16.04 -18.15 -25.51
C GLY A 18 -14.58 -17.76 -25.71
N ILE A 19 -14.34 -16.84 -26.64
CA ILE A 19 -13.07 -16.15 -26.76
C ILE A 19 -12.94 -15.34 -25.47
N LEU A 20 -12.18 -15.86 -24.48
CA LEU A 20 -11.54 -14.98 -23.51
C LEU A 20 -10.61 -14.08 -24.34
N SER A 21 -11.07 -12.87 -24.64
CA SER A 21 -10.12 -11.82 -24.97
C SER A 21 -9.30 -11.63 -23.70
N ALA A 22 -8.01 -11.97 -23.74
CA ALA A 22 -7.07 -11.39 -22.81
C ALA A 22 -7.23 -9.86 -22.96
N GLN A 23 -7.90 -9.23 -22.00
CA GLN A 23 -7.83 -7.79 -21.87
C GLN A 23 -6.33 -7.49 -21.72
N GLY A 24 -5.80 -6.59 -22.55
CA GLY A 24 -4.46 -6.06 -22.32
C GLY A 24 -4.35 -5.50 -20.90
N PRO A 25 -3.14 -5.24 -20.38
CA PRO A 25 -2.97 -4.70 -19.04
C PRO A 25 -3.88 -3.48 -18.87
N ASP A 26 -4.64 -3.48 -17.77
CA ASP A 26 -5.51 -2.36 -17.39
C ASP A 26 -4.69 -1.06 -17.46
N PRO A 27 -5.11 -0.05 -18.24
CA PRO A 27 -4.37 1.21 -18.38
C PRO A 27 -3.99 1.86 -17.04
N VAL A 28 -4.79 1.63 -15.99
CA VAL A 28 -4.52 2.08 -14.62
C VAL A 28 -3.37 1.28 -13.99
N GLN A 29 -3.34 -0.04 -14.17
CA GLN A 29 -2.20 -0.87 -13.77
C GLN A 29 -0.93 -0.49 -14.54
N THR A 30 -1.03 -0.16 -15.83
CA THR A 30 0.15 0.27 -16.60
C THR A 30 0.78 1.53 -16.00
N ARG A 31 0.01 2.45 -15.38
CA ARG A 31 0.54 3.62 -14.65
C ARG A 31 1.18 3.31 -13.28
N LEU A 32 0.94 2.13 -12.72
CA LEU A 32 1.60 1.62 -11.51
C LEU A 32 2.97 0.98 -11.80
N TYR A 33 3.16 0.48 -13.02
CA TYR A 33 4.31 -0.35 -13.41
C TYR A 33 5.22 0.31 -14.43
N GLU A 34 4.67 1.09 -15.37
CA GLU A 34 5.46 1.87 -16.30
C GLU A 34 5.85 3.19 -15.63
N ASN A 35 7.14 3.48 -15.63
CA ASN A 35 7.73 4.77 -15.25
C ASN A 35 7.20 5.96 -16.10
N HIS A 36 6.06 5.86 -16.78
CA HIS A 36 5.43 6.92 -17.57
C HIS A 36 5.01 8.13 -16.72
N ARG A 37 5.00 8.00 -15.38
CA ARG A 37 4.99 9.16 -14.46
C ARG A 37 6.17 10.12 -14.70
N LEU A 38 7.26 9.68 -15.33
CA LEU A 38 8.44 10.51 -15.66
C LEU A 38 8.23 11.49 -16.82
N PHE A 39 7.27 11.24 -17.73
CA PHE A 39 7.33 11.89 -19.05
C PHE A 39 6.07 12.62 -19.49
N ASP A 40 4.87 12.28 -19.01
CA ASP A 40 3.67 12.66 -19.78
C ASP A 40 2.83 13.82 -19.23
N ARG A 41 3.18 14.36 -18.05
CA ARG A 41 2.56 15.60 -17.55
C ARG A 41 3.63 16.36 -16.79
N GLY A 42 3.70 17.68 -16.94
CA GLY A 42 4.54 18.56 -16.11
C GLY A 42 4.10 18.55 -14.64
N ASN A 43 4.12 17.37 -14.03
CA ASN A 43 3.42 16.99 -12.81
C ASN A 43 4.35 17.21 -11.60
N PRO A 44 3.94 17.93 -10.55
CA PRO A 44 4.79 18.21 -9.40
C PRO A 44 4.91 17.04 -8.42
N VAL A 45 4.28 15.89 -8.69
CA VAL A 45 4.55 14.64 -7.95
C VAL A 45 5.90 14.07 -8.41
N VAL A 46 6.98 14.75 -8.02
CA VAL A 46 8.35 14.32 -8.31
C VAL A 46 8.69 13.19 -7.35
N PHE A 47 8.53 11.94 -7.80
CA PHE A 47 9.22 10.84 -7.14
C PHE A 47 10.72 10.96 -7.39
N ASN A 48 11.55 10.51 -6.45
CA ASN A 48 12.99 10.54 -6.63
C ASN A 48 13.44 9.33 -7.47
N PRO A 49 13.93 9.53 -8.71
CA PRO A 49 14.34 8.42 -9.57
C PRO A 49 15.51 7.61 -8.97
N GLU A 50 16.32 8.23 -8.09
CA GLU A 50 17.43 7.55 -7.41
C GLU A 50 16.96 6.52 -6.37
N TRP A 51 15.67 6.50 -6.03
CA TRP A 51 15.11 5.51 -5.10
C TRP A 51 14.64 4.24 -5.80
N GLY A 52 14.72 4.17 -7.13
CA GLY A 52 14.38 2.96 -7.87
C GLY A 52 15.19 1.75 -7.41
N PRO A 53 14.56 0.57 -7.22
CA PRO A 53 13.16 0.24 -7.51
C PRO A 53 12.15 0.50 -6.36
N PHE A 54 12.60 1.10 -5.26
CA PHE A 54 11.84 1.34 -4.02
C PHE A 54 11.29 2.79 -3.95
N PHE A 55 10.60 3.24 -5.00
CA PHE A 55 10.13 4.62 -5.13
C PHE A 55 9.20 5.07 -3.98
N HIS A 56 8.47 4.13 -3.39
CA HIS A 56 7.53 4.34 -2.28
C HIS A 56 8.19 4.27 -0.89
N GLY A 57 9.52 4.18 -0.85
CA GLY A 57 10.29 4.15 0.38
C GLY A 57 10.15 2.85 1.16
N VAL A 58 10.29 2.97 2.47
CA VAL A 58 10.19 1.87 3.44
C VAL A 58 9.33 2.31 4.60
N ALA A 59 8.64 1.36 5.24
CA ALA A 59 7.82 1.61 6.41
C ALA A 59 8.01 0.50 7.44
N SER A 60 7.67 0.77 8.70
CA SER A 60 7.57 -0.25 9.73
C SER A 60 6.33 0.01 10.58
N GLY A 61 5.84 -1.02 11.27
CA GLY A 61 4.63 -0.89 12.05
C GLY A 61 4.31 -2.12 12.86
N ASP A 62 3.20 -2.03 13.59
CA ASP A 62 2.76 -3.02 14.57
C ASP A 62 3.89 -3.59 15.44
N PRO A 63 4.66 -2.70 16.10
CA PRO A 63 5.72 -3.16 16.98
C PRO A 63 5.11 -3.94 18.14
N LEU A 64 5.76 -5.03 18.51
CA LEU A 64 5.58 -5.75 19.76
C LEU A 64 6.93 -5.83 20.48
N GLU A 65 6.98 -6.51 21.63
CA GLU A 65 8.20 -6.63 22.43
C GLU A 65 9.32 -7.36 21.67
N ASP A 66 8.96 -8.37 20.87
CA ASP A 66 9.90 -9.27 20.22
C ASP A 66 9.92 -9.16 18.69
N ARG A 67 9.12 -8.26 18.11
CA ARG A 67 8.95 -8.20 16.65
C ARG A 67 8.43 -6.87 16.14
N VAL A 68 8.59 -6.67 14.84
CA VAL A 68 8.02 -5.54 14.12
C VAL A 68 7.77 -5.90 12.66
N VAL A 69 6.74 -5.31 12.06
CA VAL A 69 6.51 -5.40 10.63
C VAL A 69 7.45 -4.44 9.92
N ILE A 70 8.18 -4.90 8.91
CA ILE A 70 8.88 -4.06 7.92
C ILE A 70 8.19 -4.18 6.57
N TRP A 71 8.14 -3.06 5.84
CA TRP A 71 7.40 -2.95 4.59
C TRP A 71 8.16 -2.15 3.52
N THR A 72 8.00 -2.53 2.26
CA THR A 72 8.34 -1.73 1.08
C THR A 72 7.52 -2.16 -0.13
N ARG A 73 7.62 -1.45 -1.25
CA ARG A 73 7.12 -1.89 -2.57
C ARG A 73 8.24 -1.83 -3.59
N VAL A 74 8.39 -2.90 -4.37
CA VAL A 74 9.35 -2.97 -5.48
C VAL A 74 8.64 -2.68 -6.79
N THR A 75 9.19 -1.79 -7.61
CA THR A 75 8.67 -1.51 -8.95
C THR A 75 9.57 -2.21 -9.99
N PRO A 76 9.15 -3.33 -10.60
CA PRO A 76 9.92 -3.99 -11.63
C PRO A 76 9.93 -3.19 -12.94
N GLU A 77 10.98 -3.36 -13.76
CA GLU A 77 11.09 -2.67 -15.06
C GLU A 77 10.06 -3.16 -16.10
N SER A 78 9.51 -4.35 -15.92
CA SER A 78 8.43 -4.88 -16.75
C SER A 78 7.39 -5.56 -15.88
N SER A 79 6.11 -5.33 -16.19
CA SER A 79 4.97 -5.96 -15.52
C SER A 79 4.65 -7.34 -16.12
N ALA A 80 5.67 -8.09 -16.58
CA ALA A 80 5.49 -9.41 -17.19
C ALA A 80 4.90 -10.46 -16.22
N GLY A 81 4.61 -10.07 -14.98
CA GLY A 81 4.02 -10.92 -13.94
C GLY A 81 5.05 -11.73 -13.17
N GLU A 82 6.33 -11.62 -13.52
CA GLU A 82 7.41 -12.35 -12.86
C GLU A 82 7.57 -11.87 -11.41
N PRO A 83 7.65 -12.80 -10.44
CA PRO A 83 8.01 -12.47 -9.06
C PRO A 83 9.42 -11.87 -8.97
N VAL A 84 9.61 -10.94 -8.05
CA VAL A 84 10.91 -10.35 -7.71
C VAL A 84 11.34 -10.84 -6.34
N GLU A 85 12.54 -11.42 -6.27
CA GLU A 85 13.20 -11.75 -5.00
C GLU A 85 13.68 -10.46 -4.32
N VAL A 86 13.38 -10.36 -3.03
CA VAL A 86 13.70 -9.21 -2.19
C VAL A 86 14.37 -9.69 -0.91
N SER A 87 15.64 -9.40 -0.78
CA SER A 87 16.38 -9.64 0.46
C SER A 87 16.10 -8.52 1.45
N TRP A 88 15.99 -8.85 2.73
CA TRP A 88 15.81 -7.89 3.80
C TRP A 88 16.79 -8.15 4.94
N LYS A 89 17.16 -7.09 5.66
CA LYS A 89 17.99 -7.17 6.85
C LYS A 89 17.54 -6.18 7.92
N VAL A 90 17.76 -6.56 9.17
CA VAL A 90 17.59 -5.75 10.37
C VAL A 90 18.93 -5.73 11.11
N ALA A 91 19.35 -4.56 11.55
CA ALA A 91 20.64 -4.31 12.20
C ALA A 91 20.49 -3.35 13.38
N THR A 92 21.50 -3.31 14.25
CA THR A 92 21.52 -2.39 15.40
C THR A 92 22.13 -1.02 15.08
N ASP A 93 22.66 -0.84 13.87
CA ASP A 93 23.31 0.39 13.43
C ASP A 93 22.73 0.92 12.09
N PRO A 94 22.78 2.24 11.83
CA PRO A 94 22.17 2.84 10.64
C PRO A 94 22.90 2.55 9.32
N LEU A 95 24.13 2.01 9.36
CA LEU A 95 24.85 1.59 8.15
C LEU A 95 24.55 0.14 7.77
N LEU A 96 23.73 -0.56 8.57
CA LEU A 96 23.34 -1.95 8.39
C LEU A 96 24.56 -2.89 8.31
N GLN A 97 25.51 -2.70 9.22
CA GLN A 97 26.75 -3.47 9.36
C GLN A 97 26.60 -4.59 10.41
N GLU A 98 25.99 -4.28 11.56
CA GLU A 98 25.73 -5.18 12.67
C GLU A 98 24.35 -5.84 12.51
N VAL A 99 24.25 -6.73 11.51
CA VAL A 99 23.01 -7.43 11.17
C VAL A 99 22.64 -8.45 12.25
N VAL A 100 21.40 -8.36 12.76
CA VAL A 100 20.85 -9.29 13.76
C VAL A 100 19.90 -10.31 13.14
N LEU A 101 19.17 -9.93 12.09
CA LEU A 101 18.23 -10.78 11.37
C LEU A 101 18.25 -10.41 9.89
N SER A 102 18.04 -11.41 9.04
CA SER A 102 17.90 -11.22 7.60
C SER A 102 17.10 -12.37 6.99
N GLY A 103 16.60 -12.16 5.78
CA GLY A 103 15.93 -13.19 5.02
C GLY A 103 15.56 -12.73 3.63
N GLU A 104 14.75 -13.54 2.97
CA GLU A 104 14.23 -13.29 1.63
C GLU A 104 12.70 -13.20 1.69
N ALA A 105 12.13 -12.45 0.75
CA ALA A 105 10.70 -12.40 0.48
C ALA A 105 10.47 -12.32 -1.04
N LEU A 106 9.29 -12.71 -1.49
CA LEU A 106 8.87 -12.53 -2.88
C LEU A 106 7.89 -11.38 -3.00
N ALA A 107 8.09 -10.52 -3.99
CA ALA A 107 7.18 -9.47 -4.42
C ALA A 107 6.54 -9.88 -5.76
N ASP A 108 5.23 -9.87 -5.87
CA ASP A 108 4.52 -10.29 -7.09
C ASP A 108 3.20 -9.52 -7.28
N THR A 109 2.54 -9.75 -8.42
CA THR A 109 1.31 -9.07 -8.82
C THR A 109 0.11 -9.29 -7.88
N SER A 110 0.08 -10.40 -7.12
CA SER A 110 -1.04 -10.72 -6.24
C SER A 110 -1.20 -9.72 -5.09
N LYS A 111 -0.10 -9.03 -4.74
CA LYS A 111 0.00 -8.01 -3.69
C LYS A 111 0.68 -6.72 -4.14
N ASP A 112 0.60 -6.42 -5.44
CA ASP A 112 1.15 -5.20 -6.04
C ASP A 112 2.64 -4.98 -5.75
N TYR A 113 3.40 -6.08 -5.74
CA TYR A 113 4.83 -6.09 -5.44
C TYR A 113 5.21 -5.46 -4.09
N THR A 114 4.26 -5.37 -3.17
CA THR A 114 4.53 -5.04 -1.77
C THR A 114 5.22 -6.21 -1.09
N VAL A 115 6.16 -5.89 -0.22
CA VAL A 115 6.84 -6.83 0.66
C VAL A 115 6.52 -6.42 2.07
N LYS A 116 6.04 -7.38 2.86
CA LYS A 116 5.76 -7.23 4.28
C LYS A 116 6.33 -8.42 5.02
N VAL A 117 7.11 -8.16 6.06
CA VAL A 117 7.75 -9.20 6.88
C VAL A 117 7.54 -8.87 8.34
N ASP A 118 6.95 -9.81 9.10
CA ASP A 118 6.88 -9.73 10.57
C ASP A 118 8.17 -10.29 11.18
N VAL A 119 9.13 -9.40 11.44
CA VAL A 119 10.48 -9.78 11.87
C VAL A 119 10.48 -10.08 13.37
N ALA A 120 10.43 -11.35 13.73
CA ALA A 120 10.44 -11.82 15.12
C ALA A 120 11.84 -12.13 15.67
N GLY A 121 11.96 -12.25 17.00
CA GLY A 121 13.22 -12.55 17.69
C GLY A 121 14.06 -11.32 18.04
N LEU A 122 13.45 -10.14 18.05
CA LEU A 122 14.08 -8.88 18.44
C LEU A 122 14.06 -8.69 19.95
N SER A 123 14.94 -7.82 20.45
CA SER A 123 14.94 -7.40 21.86
C SER A 123 13.90 -6.32 22.09
N ALA A 124 13.24 -6.34 23.25
CA ALA A 124 12.25 -5.35 23.64
C ALA A 124 12.83 -3.95 23.84
N GLY A 125 12.01 -2.92 23.61
CA GLY A 125 12.33 -1.50 23.80
C GLY A 125 13.52 -1.00 22.98
N THR A 126 13.89 -1.71 21.92
CA THR A 126 15.16 -1.54 21.21
C THR A 126 14.93 -0.87 19.87
N THR A 127 15.78 0.11 19.54
CA THR A 127 15.80 0.72 18.22
C THR A 127 16.60 -0.16 17.27
N TYR A 128 16.02 -0.43 16.10
CA TYR A 128 16.66 -1.15 15.01
C TYR A 128 16.62 -0.34 13.73
N TYR A 129 17.50 -0.70 12.80
CA TYR A 129 17.52 -0.20 11.44
C TYR A 129 17.30 -1.35 10.47
N TYR A 130 16.63 -1.09 9.36
CA TYR A 130 16.32 -2.13 8.39
C TYR A 130 16.44 -1.62 6.96
N GLY A 131 16.60 -2.54 6.02
CA GLY A 131 16.67 -2.22 4.60
C GLY A 131 16.39 -3.43 3.73
N PHE A 132 16.06 -3.16 2.48
CA PHE A 132 15.74 -4.14 1.45
C PHE A 132 16.74 -4.04 0.29
N TYR A 133 16.91 -5.14 -0.43
CA TYR A 133 17.71 -5.22 -1.65
C TYR A 133 16.95 -6.02 -2.71
N ALA A 134 16.81 -5.43 -3.90
CA ALA A 134 16.18 -6.06 -5.05
C ALA A 134 16.70 -5.40 -6.33
N LEU A 135 16.74 -6.16 -7.42
CA LEU A 135 17.08 -5.65 -8.76
C LEU A 135 18.40 -4.83 -8.80
N GLY A 136 19.41 -5.25 -8.02
CA GLY A 136 20.73 -4.60 -8.00
C GLY A 136 20.83 -3.33 -7.15
N LYS A 137 19.79 -2.96 -6.40
CA LYS A 137 19.70 -1.69 -5.67
C LYS A 137 19.26 -1.91 -4.23
N ASN A 138 19.69 -1.01 -3.34
CA ASN A 138 19.25 -0.96 -1.95
C ASN A 138 18.07 0.02 -1.81
N SER A 139 17.16 -0.27 -0.89
CA SER A 139 16.18 0.70 -0.41
C SER A 139 16.85 1.80 0.43
N LEU A 140 16.06 2.81 0.82
CA LEU A 140 16.40 3.64 1.98
C LEU A 140 16.55 2.76 3.23
N THR A 141 17.47 3.13 4.13
CA THR A 141 17.52 2.54 5.48
C THR A 141 16.39 3.10 6.32
N GLY A 142 15.49 2.24 6.79
CA GLY A 142 14.46 2.58 7.76
C GLY A 142 14.96 2.44 9.20
N LYS A 143 14.28 3.11 10.13
CA LYS A 143 14.45 3.01 11.58
C LYS A 143 13.13 2.55 12.17
N THR A 144 13.20 1.67 13.16
CA THR A 144 12.04 1.17 13.88
C THR A 144 12.36 0.96 15.36
N LYS A 145 11.34 0.64 16.17
CA LYS A 145 11.49 0.40 17.60
C LYS A 145 10.48 -0.65 18.08
N THR A 146 10.93 -1.67 18.79
CA THR A 146 10.07 -2.64 19.48
C THR A 146 9.44 -2.02 20.73
N THR A 147 8.29 -2.53 21.17
CA THR A 147 7.68 -2.07 22.42
C THR A 147 8.54 -2.49 23.63
N PRO A 148 8.54 -1.72 24.73
CA PRO A 148 9.30 -2.09 25.92
C PRO A 148 8.72 -3.36 26.56
N GLY A 149 9.59 -4.15 27.19
CA GLY A 149 9.19 -5.40 27.83
C GLY A 149 8.52 -5.17 29.18
N GLY A 150 7.50 -5.96 29.49
CA GLY A 150 6.95 -6.07 30.86
C GLY A 150 6.03 -4.92 31.28
N ASN A 151 5.43 -4.19 30.32
CA ASN A 151 4.39 -3.16 30.54
C ASN A 151 4.74 -2.10 31.59
N ASN A 152 6.00 -1.66 31.63
CA ASN A 152 6.44 -0.66 32.61
C ASN A 152 7.35 0.41 31.97
N PRO A 153 6.81 1.22 31.06
CA PRO A 153 7.59 2.28 30.44
C PRO A 153 7.74 3.43 31.44
N ASN A 154 8.97 3.92 31.60
CA ASN A 154 9.21 5.14 32.40
C ASN A 154 8.61 6.40 31.74
N HIS A 155 8.47 6.40 30.41
CA HIS A 155 7.94 7.50 29.61
C HIS A 155 7.60 7.02 28.20
N LEU A 156 6.51 7.54 27.60
CA LEU A 156 6.10 7.27 26.21
C LEU A 156 5.83 8.57 25.45
N LYS A 157 6.13 8.59 24.16
CA LYS A 157 5.83 9.68 23.22
C LYS A 157 5.29 9.14 21.92
N PHE A 158 4.07 9.55 21.57
CA PHE A 158 3.44 9.20 20.30
C PHE A 158 3.20 10.46 19.46
N GLY A 159 3.42 10.35 18.15
CA GLY A 159 2.77 11.24 17.20
C GLY A 159 1.37 10.70 16.91
N VAL A 160 0.35 11.56 16.86
CA VAL A 160 -1.03 11.15 16.53
C VAL A 160 -1.52 11.98 15.36
N VAL A 161 -2.00 11.31 14.31
CA VAL A 161 -2.39 11.91 13.03
C VAL A 161 -3.62 11.21 12.44
N SER A 162 -4.34 11.91 11.58
CA SER A 162 -5.44 11.41 10.76
C SER A 162 -5.69 12.38 9.59
N CYS A 163 -6.61 12.05 8.70
CA CYS A 163 -7.15 12.96 7.68
C CYS A 163 -6.07 13.56 6.77
N SER A 164 -5.33 12.67 6.11
CA SER A 164 -4.16 13.01 5.29
C SER A 164 -4.53 13.41 3.86
N ASN A 165 -5.57 14.21 3.64
CA ASN A 165 -6.02 14.53 2.28
C ASN A 165 -4.89 15.20 1.46
N PHE A 166 -4.40 14.46 0.46
CA PHE A 166 -3.27 14.87 -0.38
C PHE A 166 -3.55 16.17 -1.14
N GLN A 167 -4.80 16.42 -1.54
CA GLN A 167 -5.19 17.63 -2.26
C GLN A 167 -5.60 18.78 -1.33
N ALA A 168 -5.70 18.55 -0.02
CA ALA A 168 -6.00 19.61 0.94
C ALA A 168 -4.76 20.40 1.39
N GLY A 169 -3.55 19.82 1.26
CA GLY A 169 -2.32 20.50 1.65
C GLY A 169 -1.07 19.64 1.51
N PHE A 170 0.07 20.28 1.75
CA PHE A 170 1.36 19.60 1.84
C PHE A 170 1.51 18.89 3.18
N PHE A 171 2.17 17.74 3.15
CA PHE A 171 2.45 16.88 4.31
C PHE A 171 3.56 17.41 5.25
N ASN A 172 3.59 18.72 5.49
CA ASN A 172 4.57 19.38 6.37
C ASN A 172 4.52 18.84 7.80
N ALA A 173 3.34 18.46 8.29
CA ALA A 173 3.17 17.84 9.62
C ALA A 173 3.92 16.50 9.71
N TYR A 174 3.84 15.66 8.67
CA TYR A 174 4.64 14.45 8.57
C TYR A 174 6.14 14.74 8.54
N GLY A 175 6.56 15.78 7.81
CA GLY A 175 7.95 16.23 7.80
C GLY A 175 8.47 16.58 9.20
N ARG A 176 7.66 17.30 9.99
CA ARG A 176 8.01 17.62 11.39
C ARG A 176 8.04 16.41 12.31
N LEU A 177 7.16 15.43 12.11
CA LEU A 177 7.21 14.16 12.85
C LEU A 177 8.46 13.35 12.48
N ALA A 178 8.86 13.32 11.21
CA ALA A 178 10.08 12.65 10.77
C ALA A 178 11.36 13.25 11.40
N GLU A 179 11.38 14.55 11.67
CA GLU A 179 12.50 15.23 12.36
C GLU A 179 12.61 14.86 13.86
N ARG A 180 11.52 14.39 14.48
CA ARG A 180 11.52 13.98 15.89
C ARG A 180 12.25 12.65 16.04
N LYS A 181 13.24 12.58 16.93
CA LYS A 181 14.02 11.35 17.20
C LYS A 181 13.57 10.59 18.44
N ASP A 182 12.63 11.17 19.18
CA ASP A 182 12.22 10.76 20.52
C ASP A 182 10.81 10.14 20.57
N LEU A 183 10.18 9.89 19.43
CA LEU A 183 8.89 9.19 19.37
C LEU A 183 9.11 7.67 19.50
N ASP A 184 8.17 7.01 20.16
CA ASP A 184 8.09 5.57 20.28
C ASP A 184 7.32 4.93 19.12
N ALA A 185 6.30 5.62 18.62
CA ALA A 185 5.55 5.28 17.41
C ALA A 185 4.73 6.48 16.90
N VAL A 186 4.19 6.35 15.69
CA VAL A 186 3.13 7.22 15.15
C VAL A 186 1.82 6.44 15.10
N ILE A 187 0.75 7.03 15.64
CA ILE A 187 -0.61 6.48 15.61
C ILE A 187 -1.37 7.19 14.49
N HIS A 188 -1.84 6.42 13.50
CA HIS A 188 -2.68 6.93 12.42
C HIS A 188 -4.13 6.47 12.63
N LEU A 189 -5.06 7.41 12.80
CA LEU A 189 -6.44 7.12 13.23
C LEU A 189 -7.45 6.99 12.08
N GLY A 190 -6.99 6.99 10.83
CA GLY A 190 -7.81 6.80 9.64
C GLY A 190 -7.76 7.99 8.69
N ASP A 191 -8.40 7.85 7.54
CA ASP A 191 -8.29 8.76 6.40
C ASP A 191 -6.85 8.93 5.91
N TYR A 192 -6.14 7.80 5.77
CA TYR A 192 -4.78 7.77 5.25
C TYR A 192 -4.76 8.14 3.76
N ILE A 193 -5.79 7.71 3.04
CA ILE A 193 -6.12 8.14 1.68
C ILE A 193 -7.53 8.73 1.63
N TYR A 194 -7.84 9.38 0.51
CA TYR A 194 -9.19 9.77 0.11
C TYR A 194 -9.48 9.19 -1.27
N GLU A 195 -10.73 8.82 -1.52
CA GLU A 195 -11.22 8.06 -2.67
C GLU A 195 -11.59 8.92 -3.89
N TYR A 196 -11.83 10.21 -3.66
CA TYR A 196 -12.44 11.12 -4.63
C TYR A 196 -11.68 11.28 -5.95
N PRO A 197 -12.35 11.72 -7.04
CA PRO A 197 -11.69 12.12 -8.27
C PRO A 197 -10.75 13.31 -8.06
N ASN A 198 -9.80 13.46 -8.97
CA ASN A 198 -8.92 14.62 -8.98
C ASN A 198 -9.73 15.92 -9.11
N GLY A 199 -9.48 16.87 -8.20
CA GLY A 199 -10.11 18.18 -8.25
C GLY A 199 -11.52 18.26 -7.68
N VAL A 200 -11.95 17.24 -6.93
CA VAL A 200 -13.29 17.20 -6.30
C VAL A 200 -13.23 17.56 -4.82
N TYR A 201 -12.30 16.95 -4.05
CA TYR A 201 -12.25 17.12 -2.59
C TYR A 201 -10.86 17.52 -2.11
N GLY A 202 -10.68 18.81 -1.84
CA GLY A 202 -9.42 19.38 -1.36
C GLY A 202 -9.38 20.89 -1.53
N ASN A 203 -8.17 21.46 -1.52
CA ASN A 203 -7.95 22.87 -1.81
C ASN A 203 -7.89 23.09 -3.34
N PRO A 204 -8.80 23.87 -3.94
CA PRO A 204 -8.80 24.11 -5.38
C PRO A 204 -7.48 24.68 -5.92
N ASP A 205 -6.77 25.48 -5.13
CA ASP A 205 -5.48 26.06 -5.53
C ASP A 205 -4.37 25.00 -5.70
N LEU A 206 -4.57 23.80 -5.14
CA LEU A 206 -3.59 22.70 -5.16
C LEU A 206 -3.94 21.58 -6.15
N PHE A 207 -5.08 21.62 -6.84
CA PHE A 207 -5.49 20.51 -7.71
C PHE A 207 -4.55 20.26 -8.89
N GLU A 208 -4.01 21.32 -9.48
CA GLU A 208 -3.01 21.20 -10.55
C GLU A 208 -1.63 20.85 -9.99
N GLU A 209 -1.30 21.35 -8.79
CA GLU A 209 0.02 21.14 -8.19
C GLU A 209 0.17 19.75 -7.53
N ARG A 210 -0.92 19.22 -7.01
CA ARG A 210 -1.00 17.95 -6.28
C ARG A 210 -2.11 17.08 -6.85
N PRO A 211 -2.01 16.66 -8.13
CA PRO A 211 -3.03 15.82 -8.72
C PRO A 211 -3.02 14.42 -8.08
N VAL A 212 -4.20 13.81 -7.98
CA VAL A 212 -4.34 12.40 -7.57
C VAL A 212 -4.55 11.50 -8.78
N GLU A 213 -4.10 10.25 -8.64
CA GLU A 213 -4.28 9.21 -9.64
C GLU A 213 -5.03 8.01 -9.01
N PRO A 214 -5.93 7.36 -9.76
CA PRO A 214 -6.48 7.83 -11.04
C PRO A 214 -7.24 9.15 -10.87
N GLU A 215 -7.52 9.85 -11.98
CA GLU A 215 -8.26 11.11 -11.98
C GLU A 215 -9.75 10.94 -11.62
N THR A 216 -10.24 9.70 -11.59
CA THR A 216 -11.62 9.32 -11.28
C THR A 216 -11.78 8.88 -9.82
N GLU A 217 -13.03 8.70 -9.41
CA GLU A 217 -13.40 7.99 -8.18
C GLU A 217 -12.79 6.58 -8.21
N ILE A 218 -12.17 6.14 -7.10
CA ILE A 218 -11.54 4.82 -7.04
C ILE A 218 -12.53 3.74 -6.60
N LEU A 219 -12.69 2.70 -7.40
CA LEU A 219 -13.67 1.63 -7.17
C LEU A 219 -13.02 0.24 -7.15
N SER A 220 -12.11 0.00 -8.07
CA SER A 220 -11.42 -1.28 -8.26
C SER A 220 -10.11 -1.36 -7.48
N LEU A 221 -9.63 -2.59 -7.25
CA LEU A 221 -8.37 -2.84 -6.55
C LEU A 221 -7.17 -2.12 -7.19
N ALA A 222 -7.11 -2.07 -8.53
CA ALA A 222 -6.05 -1.37 -9.24
C ALA A 222 -6.07 0.15 -8.97
N GLU A 223 -7.26 0.74 -8.86
CA GLU A 223 -7.42 2.16 -8.58
C GLU A 223 -7.06 2.49 -7.12
N TYR A 224 -7.46 1.66 -6.15
CA TYR A 224 -7.01 1.81 -4.75
C TYR A 224 -5.49 1.71 -4.61
N ARG A 225 -4.87 0.70 -5.23
CA ARG A 225 -3.40 0.56 -5.27
C ARG A 225 -2.74 1.79 -5.88
N THR A 226 -3.32 2.34 -6.94
CA THR A 226 -2.85 3.58 -7.57
C THR A 226 -2.96 4.78 -6.64
N ARG A 227 -4.04 4.88 -5.86
CA ARG A 227 -4.22 5.96 -4.89
C ARG A 227 -3.20 5.87 -3.75
N TYR A 228 -3.00 4.69 -3.16
CA TYR A 228 -1.94 4.47 -2.16
C TYR A 228 -0.56 4.81 -2.71
N SER A 229 -0.26 4.36 -3.94
CA SER A 229 0.96 4.70 -4.65
C SER A 229 1.17 6.21 -4.72
N THR A 230 0.15 6.98 -5.12
CA THR A 230 0.24 8.44 -5.19
C THR A 230 0.58 9.07 -3.84
N TYR A 231 -0.10 8.65 -2.77
CA TYR A 231 0.16 9.18 -1.42
C TYR A 231 1.58 8.83 -0.95
N HIS A 232 2.01 7.58 -1.15
CA HIS A 232 3.34 7.10 -0.79
C HIS A 232 4.48 7.68 -1.63
N LEU A 233 4.22 8.47 -2.67
CA LEU A 233 5.27 9.23 -3.35
C LEU A 233 5.59 10.57 -2.68
N ASP A 234 4.77 11.03 -1.73
CA ASP A 234 5.09 12.26 -1.00
C ASP A 234 6.34 12.05 -0.14
N THR A 235 7.33 12.91 -0.33
CA THR A 235 8.62 12.78 0.36
C THR A 235 8.45 12.88 1.89
N ASN A 236 7.56 13.72 2.40
CA ASN A 236 7.36 13.83 3.85
C ASN A 236 6.70 12.57 4.42
N LEU A 237 5.79 11.94 3.67
CA LEU A 237 5.18 10.67 4.06
C LEU A 237 6.21 9.53 4.06
N ILE A 238 7.06 9.46 3.03
CA ILE A 238 8.18 8.52 3.01
C ILE A 238 9.11 8.72 4.21
N ARG A 239 9.44 9.98 4.55
CA ARG A 239 10.35 10.26 5.67
C ARG A 239 9.76 9.90 7.03
N VAL A 240 8.47 10.14 7.29
CA VAL A 240 7.89 9.76 8.58
C VAL A 240 7.85 8.24 8.74
N HIS A 241 7.50 7.50 7.69
CA HIS A 241 7.52 6.02 7.67
C HIS A 241 8.92 5.45 7.80
N GLN A 242 9.90 6.12 7.19
CA GLN A 242 11.31 5.74 7.32
C GLN A 242 11.80 5.86 8.77
N GLN A 243 11.27 6.79 9.57
CA GLN A 243 11.83 7.10 10.90
C GLN A 243 11.13 6.41 12.07
N HIS A 244 9.85 6.05 11.93
CA HIS A 244 9.01 5.62 13.04
C HIS A 244 8.16 4.40 12.70
N PRO A 245 7.93 3.48 13.65
CA PRO A 245 6.90 2.46 13.48
C PRO A 245 5.50 3.09 13.54
N PHE A 246 4.62 2.66 12.64
CA PHE A 246 3.22 3.08 12.60
C PHE A 246 2.30 2.09 13.29
N ILE A 247 1.32 2.62 14.02
CA ILE A 247 0.16 1.91 14.55
C ILE A 247 -1.06 2.51 13.87
N ALA A 248 -1.54 1.85 12.83
CA ALA A 248 -2.59 2.38 11.97
C ALA A 248 -3.92 1.64 12.14
N VAL A 249 -5.01 2.40 12.09
CA VAL A 249 -6.36 1.93 11.80
C VAL A 249 -6.89 2.74 10.62
N TRP A 250 -7.89 2.19 9.91
CA TRP A 250 -8.64 2.93 8.90
C TRP A 250 -9.80 3.69 9.55
N ASP A 251 -10.34 4.65 8.81
CA ASP A 251 -11.69 5.19 8.97
C ASP A 251 -12.45 4.94 7.64
N ASP A 252 -13.36 5.83 7.26
CA ASP A 252 -14.25 5.64 6.13
C ASP A 252 -13.58 5.89 4.77
N HIS A 253 -12.72 6.91 4.66
CA HIS A 253 -12.11 7.31 3.38
C HIS A 253 -11.07 6.33 2.82
N GLU A 254 -10.64 5.34 3.61
CA GLU A 254 -9.93 4.17 3.06
C GLU A 254 -10.79 3.37 2.07
N ALA A 255 -12.12 3.51 2.10
CA ALA A 255 -13.06 2.94 1.13
C ALA A 255 -13.95 4.02 0.48
N ALA A 256 -14.80 4.69 1.25
CA ALA A 256 -15.70 5.74 0.78
C ALA A 256 -16.26 6.55 1.95
N ASN A 257 -16.49 7.84 1.74
CA ASN A 257 -17.04 8.77 2.71
C ASN A 257 -18.32 8.24 3.38
N ASN A 258 -18.36 8.37 4.70
CA ASN A 258 -19.35 7.85 5.62
C ASN A 258 -19.72 6.38 5.36
N SER A 259 -18.73 5.52 5.12
CA SER A 259 -18.96 4.08 4.98
C SER A 259 -19.36 3.41 6.29
N TYR A 260 -20.16 2.36 6.16
CA TYR A 260 -20.61 1.48 7.23
C TYR A 260 -20.66 0.03 6.70
N ALA A 261 -21.19 -0.89 7.51
CA ALA A 261 -21.07 -2.33 7.25
C ALA A 261 -21.48 -2.76 5.83
N ASP A 262 -22.58 -2.21 5.31
CA ASP A 262 -23.23 -2.61 4.06
C ASP A 262 -23.49 -1.46 3.07
N GLY A 263 -22.92 -0.26 3.30
CA GLY A 263 -22.96 0.83 2.32
C GLY A 263 -22.02 1.99 2.67
N ALA A 264 -22.14 3.08 1.91
CA ALA A 264 -21.48 4.35 2.18
C ALA A 264 -22.30 5.51 1.61
N GLN A 265 -22.07 6.73 2.09
CA GLN A 265 -22.71 7.92 1.52
C GLN A 265 -22.16 8.25 0.13
N ASN A 266 -20.85 8.05 -0.08
CA ASN A 266 -20.19 8.21 -1.38
C ASN A 266 -20.07 6.87 -2.11
N HIS A 267 -21.19 6.15 -2.24
CA HIS A 267 -21.28 4.94 -3.07
C HIS A 267 -22.68 4.75 -3.67
N ASP A 268 -22.78 4.58 -4.98
CA ASP A 268 -24.03 4.24 -5.68
C ASP A 268 -23.92 2.88 -6.37
N THR A 269 -24.68 1.90 -5.88
CA THR A 269 -24.65 0.52 -6.41
C THR A 269 -25.09 0.41 -7.88
N LEU A 270 -25.91 1.34 -8.37
CA LEU A 270 -26.38 1.30 -9.75
C LEU A 270 -25.31 1.74 -10.75
N THR A 271 -24.40 2.63 -10.33
CA THR A 271 -23.37 3.21 -11.21
C THR A 271 -21.97 2.68 -10.93
N GLU A 272 -21.69 2.28 -9.69
CA GLU A 272 -20.35 1.90 -9.21
C GLU A 272 -20.25 0.41 -8.85
N GLY A 273 -21.35 -0.33 -9.00
CA GLY A 273 -21.41 -1.77 -8.72
C GLY A 273 -21.61 -2.09 -7.24
N PRO A 274 -21.58 -3.39 -6.86
CA PRO A 274 -21.85 -3.80 -5.49
C PRO A 274 -20.87 -3.20 -4.48
N TRP A 275 -21.39 -2.61 -3.39
CA TRP A 275 -20.56 -2.08 -2.31
C TRP A 275 -19.56 -3.11 -1.75
N ALA A 276 -19.97 -4.38 -1.70
CA ALA A 276 -19.09 -5.46 -1.22
C ALA A 276 -17.80 -5.59 -2.03
N ASP A 277 -17.86 -5.34 -3.34
CA ASP A 277 -16.71 -5.45 -4.24
C ASP A 277 -15.72 -4.30 -4.00
N ARG A 278 -16.24 -3.05 -3.91
CA ARG A 278 -15.45 -1.86 -3.56
C ARG A 278 -14.81 -1.99 -2.18
N LYS A 279 -15.57 -2.43 -1.18
CA LYS A 279 -15.07 -2.66 0.18
C LYS A 279 -13.96 -3.71 0.21
N ALA A 280 -14.10 -4.80 -0.55
CA ALA A 280 -13.06 -5.84 -0.66
C ALA A 280 -11.79 -5.30 -1.34
N ALA A 281 -11.94 -4.50 -2.40
CA ALA A 281 -10.82 -3.85 -3.08
C ALA A 281 -10.05 -2.89 -2.15
N ALA A 282 -10.78 -2.00 -1.46
CA ALA A 282 -10.24 -1.07 -0.47
C ALA A 282 -9.46 -1.78 0.63
N LYS A 283 -10.08 -2.79 1.25
CA LYS A 283 -9.49 -3.57 2.34
C LYS A 283 -8.21 -4.28 1.90
N LYS A 284 -8.22 -4.94 0.75
CA LYS A 284 -7.04 -5.62 0.20
C LYS A 284 -5.90 -4.63 -0.08
N ALA A 285 -6.19 -3.47 -0.66
CA ALA A 285 -5.18 -2.44 -0.87
C ALA A 285 -4.63 -1.88 0.45
N TYR A 286 -5.47 -1.64 1.46
CA TYR A 286 -5.03 -1.19 2.79
C TYR A 286 -4.05 -2.18 3.42
N PHE A 287 -4.38 -3.47 3.43
CA PHE A 287 -3.49 -4.50 3.97
C PHE A 287 -2.20 -4.63 3.14
N GLU A 288 -2.23 -4.42 1.82
CA GLU A 288 -1.01 -4.45 1.02
C GLU A 288 -0.08 -3.27 1.31
N TRP A 289 -0.64 -2.06 1.46
CA TRP A 289 0.13 -0.81 1.47
C TRP A 289 0.47 -0.26 2.85
N MET A 290 -0.23 -0.70 3.90
CA MET A 290 0.04 -0.28 5.27
C MET A 290 0.97 -1.25 6.00
N PRO A 291 1.89 -0.76 6.86
CA PRO A 291 2.81 -1.61 7.63
C PRO A 291 2.14 -2.26 8.85
N ILE A 292 0.92 -2.77 8.68
CA ILE A 292 0.18 -3.51 9.71
C ILE A 292 0.38 -5.00 9.53
N ARG A 293 0.32 -5.79 10.59
CA ARG A 293 0.46 -7.24 10.51
C ARG A 293 -0.72 -7.84 9.76
N ASP A 294 -0.44 -8.82 8.91
CA ASP A 294 -1.49 -9.55 8.21
C ASP A 294 -2.30 -10.37 9.21
N ASP A 295 -3.60 -10.37 9.02
CA ASP A 295 -4.56 -11.11 9.81
C ASP A 295 -5.46 -11.91 8.87
N ALA A 296 -5.74 -13.17 9.20
CA ALA A 296 -6.50 -14.06 8.31
C ALA A 296 -7.97 -13.64 8.16
N GLU A 297 -8.50 -12.91 9.14
CA GLU A 297 -9.82 -12.29 9.09
C GLU A 297 -9.76 -10.84 8.59
N GLU A 298 -8.54 -10.36 8.27
CA GLU A 298 -8.19 -9.01 7.87
C GLU A 298 -8.82 -7.98 8.82
N GLN A 299 -8.65 -8.21 10.13
CA GLN A 299 -9.07 -7.29 11.18
C GLN A 299 -8.01 -6.23 11.44
N VAL A 300 -8.46 -4.98 11.63
CA VAL A 300 -7.57 -3.88 12.04
C VAL A 300 -7.62 -3.60 13.54
N TYR A 301 -8.68 -3.98 14.25
CA TYR A 301 -8.73 -3.77 15.69
C TYR A 301 -7.76 -4.74 16.37
N ARG A 302 -6.85 -4.20 17.18
CA ARG A 302 -5.82 -4.99 17.89
C ARG A 302 -5.31 -4.24 19.11
N THR A 303 -4.59 -4.95 19.97
CA THR A 303 -3.94 -4.38 21.16
C THR A 303 -2.43 -4.43 20.99
N ILE A 304 -1.76 -3.30 21.22
CA ILE A 304 -0.30 -3.21 21.34
C ILE A 304 0.01 -2.70 22.74
N GLN A 305 0.81 -3.45 23.49
CA GLN A 305 1.16 -3.11 24.87
C GLN A 305 2.52 -2.41 24.92
N TYR A 306 2.59 -1.33 25.69
CA TYR A 306 3.80 -0.57 26.02
C TYR A 306 3.94 -0.50 27.54
#